data_AF-A0AB34TAP8-F1
#
_entry.id   AF-A0AB34TAP8-F1
#
_cell.length_a   1.000
_cell.length_b   1.000
_cell.length_c   1.000
_cell.angle_alpha   90.00
_cell.angle_beta   90.00
_cell.angle_gamma   90.00
#
_symmetry.space_group_name_H-M   'P 1'
#
loop_
_entity.id
_entity.type
_entity.pdbx_description
1 polymer ?
#
loop_
_entity_poly.entity_id
_entity_poly.type
_entity_poly.pdbx_seq_one_letter_code
_entity_poly.pdbx_strand_id
1 'polypeptide(L)'
;MIHSLKIVLAALSNQLDAAVAEVSENNIAPLVTVRQTTELMRLVMGAIVQLRRGSDRPDENRRILENLLATLRQMARDEKVAMDGRNAAAALLQYRATASTIAQIEAVAAARTGSGVR
;
A
#
# COMPACT_ATOMS: atom_id res chain seq x y z
N MET A 1 8.63 12.63 -5.67
CA MET A 1 7.91 11.33 -5.67
C MET A 1 8.41 10.39 -4.57
N ILE A 2 9.72 10.14 -4.49
CA ILE A 2 10.30 9.25 -3.48
C ILE A 2 9.92 9.66 -2.04
N HIS A 3 9.97 10.95 -1.71
CA HIS A 3 9.58 11.44 -0.38
C HIS A 3 8.13 11.09 -0.04
N SER A 4 7.21 11.29 -0.99
CA SER A 4 5.78 10.93 -0.85
C SER A 4 5.59 9.44 -0.54
N LEU A 5 6.28 8.56 -1.26
CA LEU A 5 6.19 7.11 -1.00
C LEU A 5 6.85 6.71 0.32
N LYS A 6 7.85 7.45 0.81
CA LYS A 6 8.40 7.26 2.16
C LYS A 6 7.39 7.59 3.26
N ILE A 7 6.52 8.59 3.04
CA ILE A 7 5.43 8.90 3.98
C ILE A 7 4.45 7.72 4.04
N VAL A 8 4.09 7.14 2.89
CA VAL A 8 3.26 5.93 2.83
C VAL A 8 3.93 4.74 3.55
N LEU A 9 5.24 4.54 3.37
CA LEU A 9 5.98 3.51 4.13
C LEU A 9 5.96 3.75 5.64
N ALA A 10 6.09 4.99 6.09
CA ALA A 10 6.01 5.30 7.52
C ALA A 10 4.63 4.96 8.10
N ALA A 11 3.56 5.28 7.37
CA ALA A 11 2.20 4.91 7.76
C ALA A 11 2.01 3.38 7.81
N LEU A 12 2.51 2.66 6.81
CA LEU A 12 2.50 1.19 6.80
C LEU A 12 3.32 0.59 7.94
N SER A 13 4.47 1.20 8.29
CA SER A 13 5.28 0.76 9.44
C SER A 13 4.49 0.90 10.74
N ASN A 14 3.81 2.02 10.95
CA ASN A 14 2.96 2.21 12.14
C ASN A 14 1.81 1.19 12.19
N GLN A 15 1.21 0.85 11.04
CA GLN A 15 0.19 -0.20 10.96
C GLN A 15 0.74 -1.59 11.26
N LEU A 16 1.98 -1.87 10.82
CA LEU A 16 2.67 -3.12 11.13
C LEU A 16 2.95 -3.24 12.63
N ASP A 17 3.50 -2.18 13.25
CA ASP A 17 3.78 -2.17 14.68
C ASP A 17 2.51 -2.38 15.51
N ALA A 18 1.41 -1.72 15.15
CA ALA A 18 0.11 -1.92 15.79
C ALA A 18 -0.40 -3.36 15.63
N ALA A 19 -0.33 -3.93 14.42
CA ALA A 19 -0.76 -5.31 14.17
C ALA A 19 0.09 -6.33 14.93
N VAL A 20 1.41 -6.11 15.04
CA VAL A 20 2.31 -6.95 15.83
C VAL A 20 1.96 -6.89 17.32
N ALA A 21 1.66 -5.70 17.84
CA ALA A 21 1.28 -5.51 19.25
C ALA A 21 -0.03 -6.22 19.62
N GLU A 22 -0.91 -6.47 18.66
CA GLU A 22 -2.17 -7.20 18.84
C GLU A 22 -2.02 -8.73 18.76
N VAL A 23 -0.87 -9.24 18.31
CA VAL A 23 -0.64 -10.69 18.18
C VAL A 23 -0.70 -11.35 19.56
N SER A 24 -1.53 -12.38 19.68
CA SER A 24 -1.62 -13.21 20.88
C SER A 24 -1.96 -14.65 20.52
N GLU A 25 -1.71 -15.58 21.44
CA GLU A 25 -1.98 -17.02 21.25
C GLU A 25 -3.46 -17.32 20.93
N ASN A 26 -4.36 -16.44 21.37
CA ASN A 26 -5.81 -16.61 21.22
C ASN A 26 -6.40 -15.86 20.01
N ASN A 27 -5.61 -15.04 19.33
CA ASN A 27 -6.09 -14.25 18.19
C ASN A 27 -5.01 -14.18 17.09
N ILE A 28 -5.22 -14.98 16.04
CA ILE A 28 -4.33 -15.04 14.87
C ILE A 28 -4.73 -14.06 13.76
N ALA A 29 -5.85 -13.34 13.89
CA ALA A 29 -6.27 -12.36 12.88
C ALA A 29 -5.22 -11.27 12.61
N PRO A 30 -4.49 -10.74 13.62
CA PRO A 30 -3.43 -9.76 13.39
C PRO A 30 -2.29 -10.29 12.50
N LEU A 31 -2.05 -11.62 12.44
CA LEU A 31 -1.05 -12.20 11.53
C LEU A 31 -1.43 -12.01 10.06
N VAL A 32 -2.72 -12.00 9.73
CA VAL A 32 -3.20 -11.68 8.38
C VAL A 32 -2.84 -10.23 8.04
N THR A 33 -3.07 -9.30 8.98
CA THR A 33 -2.72 -7.88 8.82
C THR A 33 -1.20 -7.71 8.71
N VAL A 34 -0.41 -8.35 9.56
CA VAL A 34 1.07 -8.33 9.49
C VAL A 34 1.56 -8.77 8.11
N ARG A 35 1.06 -9.91 7.62
CA ARG A 35 1.41 -10.43 6.30
C ARG A 35 1.03 -9.45 5.19
N GLN A 36 -0.18 -8.92 5.23
CA GLN A 36 -0.66 -7.99 4.21
C GLN A 36 0.15 -6.70 4.20
N THR A 37 0.34 -6.07 5.35
CA THR A 37 1.10 -4.83 5.49
C THR A 37 2.54 -5.01 5.03
N THR A 38 3.17 -6.15 5.34
CA THR A 38 4.52 -6.46 4.86
C THR A 38 4.59 -6.56 3.34
N GLU A 39 3.59 -7.19 2.70
CA GLU A 39 3.52 -7.27 1.24
C GLU A 39 3.30 -5.89 0.59
N LEU A 40 2.42 -5.07 1.17
CA LEU A 40 2.21 -3.69 0.74
C LEU A 40 3.50 -2.85 0.85
N MET A 41 4.23 -2.98 1.97
CA MET A 41 5.53 -2.33 2.14
C MET A 41 6.54 -2.78 1.07
N ARG A 42 6.58 -4.08 0.75
CA ARG A 42 7.45 -4.63 -0.31
C ARG A 42 7.18 -3.98 -1.66
N LEU A 43 5.91 -3.82 -2.04
CA LEU A 43 5.51 -3.19 -3.29
C LEU A 43 5.89 -1.71 -3.33
N VAL A 44 5.62 -0.96 -2.25
CA VAL A 44 5.97 0.47 -2.17
C VAL A 44 7.49 0.67 -2.18
N MET A 45 8.25 -0.16 -1.46
CA MET A 45 9.72 -0.16 -1.52
C MET A 45 10.22 -0.46 -2.94
N GLY A 46 9.63 -1.43 -3.63
CA GLY A 46 9.95 -1.75 -5.02
C GLY A 46 9.77 -0.55 -5.96
N ALA A 47 8.70 0.22 -5.79
CA ALA A 47 8.48 1.46 -6.53
C ALA A 47 9.53 2.53 -6.20
N ILE A 48 9.91 2.70 -4.93
CA ILE A 48 10.97 3.64 -4.52
C ILE A 48 12.32 3.26 -5.15
N VAL A 49 12.66 1.97 -5.18
CA VAL A 49 13.90 1.49 -5.80
C VAL A 49 13.90 1.77 -7.30
N GLN A 50 12.78 1.54 -7.99
CA GLN A 50 12.64 1.88 -9.42
C GLN A 50 12.81 3.38 -9.65
N LEU A 51 12.15 4.23 -8.85
CA LEU A 51 12.29 5.69 -8.93
C LEU A 51 13.74 6.16 -8.68
N ARG A 52 14.47 5.51 -7.76
CA ARG A 52 15.87 5.84 -7.47
C ARG A 52 16.82 5.45 -8.60
N ARG A 53 16.50 4.41 -9.37
CA ARG A 53 17.31 3.94 -10.51
C ARG A 53 16.99 4.71 -11.79
N GLY A 54 15.77 5.23 -11.92
CA GLY A 54 15.33 6.04 -13.06
C GLY A 54 16.02 7.40 -13.12
N SER A 55 15.95 8.05 -14.28
CA SER A 55 16.63 9.34 -14.53
C SER A 55 15.84 10.56 -14.01
N ASP A 56 15.04 10.38 -12.96
CA ASP A 56 14.07 11.36 -12.41
C ASP A 56 13.17 12.04 -13.46
N ARG A 57 12.89 11.35 -14.57
CA ARG A 57 12.02 11.86 -15.64
C ARG A 57 10.57 11.87 -15.15
N PRO A 58 9.82 12.98 -15.29
CA PRO A 58 8.44 13.05 -14.82
C PRO A 58 7.52 11.95 -15.36
N ASP A 59 7.66 11.60 -16.64
CA ASP A 59 6.85 10.56 -17.30
C ASP A 59 7.18 9.15 -16.79
N GLU A 60 8.45 8.88 -16.53
CA GLU A 60 8.91 7.60 -15.97
C GLU A 60 8.42 7.44 -14.53
N ASN A 61 8.56 8.51 -13.73
CA ASN A 61 8.05 8.56 -12.36
C ASN A 61 6.53 8.33 -12.30
N ARG A 62 5.79 8.89 -13.27
CA ARG A 62 4.34 8.69 -13.40
C ARG A 62 4.00 7.24 -13.74
N ARG A 63 4.68 6.64 -14.72
CA ARG A 63 4.48 5.23 -15.10
C ARG A 63 4.74 4.27 -13.94
N ILE A 64 5.82 4.49 -13.16
CA ILE A 64 6.12 3.66 -11.98
C ILE A 64 4.98 3.74 -10.96
N LEU A 65 4.46 4.94 -10.71
CA LEU A 65 3.33 5.13 -9.80
C LEU A 65 2.04 4.47 -10.31
N GLU A 66 1.74 4.63 -11.60
CA GLU A 66 0.57 4.02 -12.25
C GLU A 66 0.65 2.49 -12.19
N ASN A 67 1.82 1.90 -12.41
CA ASN A 67 2.05 0.46 -12.27
C ASN A 67 1.86 -0.04 -10.83
N LEU A 68 2.34 0.73 -9.84
CA LEU A 68 2.10 0.41 -8.42
C LEU A 68 0.60 0.43 -8.11
N LEU A 69 -0.10 1.49 -8.50
CA LEU A 69 -1.55 1.62 -8.28
C LEU A 69 -2.34 0.53 -9.02
N ALA A 70 -1.94 0.15 -10.23
CA ALA A 70 -2.57 -0.93 -10.98
C ALA A 70 -2.45 -2.27 -10.24
N THR A 71 -1.24 -2.58 -9.73
CA THR A 71 -0.99 -3.78 -8.92
C THR A 71 -1.85 -3.79 -7.67
N LEU A 72 -1.86 -2.69 -6.90
CA LEU A 72 -2.65 -2.60 -5.66
C LEU A 72 -4.16 -2.70 -5.93
N ARG A 73 -4.65 -2.08 -7.00
CA ARG A 73 -6.07 -2.19 -7.40
C ARG A 73 -6.44 -3.60 -7.84
N GLN A 74 -5.51 -4.34 -8.46
CA GLN A 74 -5.73 -5.76 -8.76
C GLN A 74 -5.84 -6.58 -7.48
N MET A 75 -4.91 -6.41 -6.52
CA MET A 75 -5.01 -7.05 -5.21
C MET A 75 -6.34 -6.77 -4.52
N ALA A 76 -6.77 -5.50 -4.50
CA ALA A 76 -8.04 -5.11 -3.89
C ALA A 76 -9.25 -5.78 -4.57
N ARG A 77 -9.20 -6.01 -5.89
CA ARG A 77 -10.25 -6.76 -6.61
C ARG A 77 -10.24 -8.24 -6.22
N ASP A 78 -9.06 -8.85 -6.18
CA ASP A 78 -8.91 -10.26 -5.83
C ASP A 78 -9.37 -10.53 -4.39
N GLU A 79 -9.00 -9.63 -3.47
CA GLU A 79 -9.44 -9.65 -2.07
C GLU A 79 -10.95 -9.47 -1.96
N LYS A 80 -11.55 -8.57 -2.75
CA LYS A 80 -13.01 -8.39 -2.77
C LYS A 80 -13.73 -9.64 -3.25
N VAL A 81 -13.23 -10.32 -4.28
CA VAL A 81 -13.79 -11.61 -4.74
C VAL A 81 -13.66 -12.69 -3.66
N ALA A 82 -12.54 -12.72 -2.93
CA ALA A 82 -12.33 -13.67 -1.85
C ALA A 82 -13.26 -13.45 -0.64
N MET A 83 -13.90 -12.28 -0.52
CA MET A 83 -14.89 -12.01 0.53
C MET A 83 -16.15 -12.86 0.45
N ASP A 84 -16.49 -13.38 -0.73
CA ASP A 84 -17.67 -14.23 -0.93
C ASP A 84 -17.40 -15.70 -0.54
N GLY A 85 -16.18 -16.02 -0.10
CA GLY A 85 -15.74 -17.38 0.22
C GLY A 85 -15.57 -17.66 1.73
N ARG A 86 -15.07 -18.87 2.03
CA ARG A 86 -14.82 -19.32 3.42
C ARG A 86 -13.83 -18.47 4.22
N ASN A 87 -13.01 -17.65 3.53
CA ASN A 87 -11.99 -16.79 4.13
C ASN A 87 -12.42 -15.31 4.19
N ALA A 88 -13.72 -15.02 4.18
CA ALA A 88 -14.28 -13.67 4.09
C ALA A 88 -13.69 -12.68 5.10
N ALA A 89 -13.51 -13.10 6.36
CA ALA A 89 -12.98 -12.24 7.40
C ALA A 89 -11.52 -11.83 7.14
N ALA A 90 -10.68 -12.77 6.69
CA ALA A 90 -9.30 -12.48 6.33
C ALA A 90 -9.23 -11.59 5.09
N ALA A 91 -10.02 -11.90 4.06
CA ALA A 91 -10.11 -11.12 2.84
C ALA A 91 -10.55 -9.66 3.12
N LEU A 92 -11.47 -9.45 4.06
CA LEU A 92 -11.90 -8.12 4.50
C LEU A 92 -10.76 -7.33 5.14
N LEU A 93 -9.97 -7.94 6.02
CA LEU A 93 -8.81 -7.29 6.63
C LEU A 93 -7.76 -6.90 5.57
N GLN A 94 -7.48 -7.82 4.64
CA GLN A 94 -6.53 -7.57 3.55
C GLN A 94 -7.00 -6.41 2.66
N TYR A 95 -8.26 -6.45 2.22
CA TYR A 95 -8.86 -5.39 1.42
C TYR A 95 -8.80 -4.02 2.09
N ARG A 96 -9.07 -3.93 3.40
CA ARG A 96 -9.00 -2.66 4.13
C ARG A 96 -7.59 -2.07 4.11
N ALA A 97 -6.57 -2.90 4.34
CA ALA A 97 -5.17 -2.47 4.28
C ALA A 97 -4.77 -2.02 2.86
N THR A 98 -5.15 -2.80 1.83
CA THR A 98 -4.87 -2.47 0.43
C THR A 98 -5.57 -1.18 0.00
N ALA A 99 -6.86 -1.04 0.29
CA ALA A 99 -7.66 0.14 -0.05
C ALA A 99 -7.13 1.41 0.64
N SER A 100 -6.76 1.32 1.93
CA SER A 100 -6.13 2.42 2.66
C SER A 100 -4.80 2.84 2.01
N THR A 101 -3.98 1.87 1.60
CA THR A 101 -2.69 2.15 0.93
C THR A 101 -2.90 2.83 -0.42
N ILE A 102 -3.88 2.40 -1.22
CA ILE A 102 -4.25 3.07 -2.48
C ILE A 102 -4.61 4.54 -2.20
N ALA A 103 -5.51 4.78 -1.24
CA ALA A 103 -5.94 6.14 -0.90
C ALA A 103 -4.78 7.03 -0.44
N GLN A 104 -3.86 6.49 0.37
CA GLN A 104 -2.66 7.22 0.80
C GLN A 104 -1.75 7.58 -0.38
N ILE A 105 -1.54 6.66 -1.32
CA ILE A 105 -0.72 6.90 -2.52
C ILE A 105 -1.38 7.96 -3.42
N GLU A 106 -2.69 7.88 -3.62
CA GLU A 106 -3.45 8.85 -4.42
C GLU A 106 -3.42 10.24 -3.77
N ALA A 107 -3.58 10.33 -2.44
CA ALA A 107 -3.52 11.58 -1.71
C ALA A 107 -2.15 12.28 -1.86
N VAL A 108 -1.06 11.53 -1.72
CA VAL A 108 0.29 12.11 -1.87
C VAL A 108 0.64 12.42 -3.32
N ALA A 109 0.01 11.75 -4.29
CA ALA A 109 0.14 12.06 -5.72
C ALA A 109 -0.61 13.35 -6.08
N ALA A 110 -1.84 13.52 -5.57
CA ALA A 110 -2.65 14.73 -5.79
C ALA A 110 -2.07 15.97 -5.09
N ALA A 111 -1.50 15.82 -3.90
CA ALA A 111 -0.83 16.93 -3.19
C ALA A 111 0.33 17.54 -4.02
N ARG A 112 0.95 16.77 -4.92
CA ARG A 112 2.01 17.26 -5.80
C ARG A 112 1.49 18.02 -7.02
N THR A 113 0.32 17.68 -7.55
CA THR A 113 -0.25 18.37 -8.71
C THR A 113 -0.88 19.71 -8.32
N GLY A 114 -1.38 19.84 -7.09
CA GLY A 114 -1.95 21.10 -6.57
C GLY A 114 -0.93 22.16 -6.16
N SER A 115 0.36 21.82 -5.98
CA SER A 115 1.38 22.75 -5.49
C SER A 115 2.06 23.61 -6.56
N GLY A 116 1.59 23.55 -7.82
CA GLY A 116 2.11 24.32 -8.96
C GLY A 116 1.27 25.52 -9.39
N VAL A 117 0.23 25.89 -8.63
CA VAL A 117 -0.62 27.06 -8.88
C VAL A 117 -0.60 27.95 -7.63
N ARG A 118 0.47 28.71 -7.44
CA ARG A 118 0.51 29.94 -6.64
C ARG A 118 1.59 30.87 -7.19
#